data_AF-A0A097PSM9-F1
#
_entry.id   AF-A0A097PSM9-F1
#
_cell.length_a   1.000
_cell.length_b   1.000
_cell.length_c   1.000
_cell.angle_alpha   90.00
_cell.angle_beta   90.00
_cell.angle_gamma   90.00
#
_symmetry.space_group_name_H-M   'P 1'
#
loop_
_entity.id
_entity.type
_entity.pdbx_description
1 polymer ?
#
loop_
_entity_poly.entity_id
_entity_poly.type
_entity_poly.pdbx_seq_one_letter_code
_entity_poly.pdbx_strand_id
1 'polypeptide(L)'
;AKRVAASCVWLAGKLEESPRRSKHIIFVFHRMECRRENLPIEFLDVFSKKYSELRHDLIRTERHLLKEMGFICHVEHPHKFISNYLATLEAPELTQEAWNLANDSLRTTLCVRFKSEVVACGVVYAAARRHRVPLPEDPPWWTVFDADEAGIQEVCKVLAHLYSLPKAQYIPVYK
;
A
#
# COMPACT_ATOMS: atom_id res chain seq x y z
N ALA A 1 8.05 -14.33 4.03
CA ALA A 1 7.62 -12.92 4.14
C ALA A 1 8.75 -11.90 3.89
N LYS A 2 9.84 -11.88 4.67
CA LYS A 2 10.87 -10.80 4.60
C LYS A 2 11.58 -10.66 3.25
N ARG A 3 12.04 -11.78 2.67
CA ARG A 3 12.69 -11.79 1.34
C ARG A 3 11.76 -11.27 0.24
N VAL A 4 10.50 -11.70 0.27
CA VAL A 4 9.44 -11.23 -0.64
C VAL A 4 9.26 -9.72 -0.50
N ALA A 5 9.13 -9.20 0.73
CA ALA A 5 9.00 -7.76 0.96
C ALA A 5 10.20 -6.96 0.43
N ALA A 6 11.43 -7.43 0.65
CA ALA A 6 12.63 -6.79 0.12
C ALA A 6 12.63 -6.75 -1.42
N SER A 7 12.28 -7.86 -2.06
CA SER A 7 12.17 -7.94 -3.51
C SER A 7 11.01 -7.10 -4.06
N CYS A 8 9.87 -7.01 -3.37
CA CYS A 8 8.77 -6.12 -3.78
C CYS A 8 9.20 -4.66 -3.75
N VAL A 9 9.87 -4.19 -2.68
CA VAL A 9 10.38 -2.81 -2.61
C VAL A 9 11.44 -2.55 -3.68
N TRP A 10 12.34 -3.51 -3.91
CA TRP A 10 13.37 -3.39 -4.93
C TRP A 10 12.79 -3.33 -6.35
N LEU A 11 11.79 -4.18 -6.64
CA LEU A 11 11.09 -4.22 -7.91
C LEU A 11 10.25 -2.95 -8.11
N ALA A 12 9.46 -2.54 -7.12
CA ALA A 12 8.65 -1.32 -7.17
C ALA A 12 9.50 -0.08 -7.47
N GLY A 13 10.68 0.06 -6.84
CA GLY A 13 11.58 1.18 -7.14
C GLY A 13 12.03 1.22 -8.60
N LYS A 14 12.15 0.07 -9.28
CA LYS A 14 12.46 0.04 -10.71
C LYS A 14 11.26 0.38 -11.58
N LEU A 15 10.06 -0.07 -11.19
CA LEU A 15 8.81 0.20 -11.93
C LEU A 15 8.40 1.67 -11.83
N GLU A 16 8.65 2.31 -10.69
CA GLU A 16 8.32 3.72 -10.42
C GLU A 16 9.45 4.69 -10.81
N GLU A 17 10.40 4.26 -11.65
CA GLU A 17 11.53 5.07 -12.12
C GLU A 17 12.36 5.72 -10.99
N SER A 18 12.38 5.09 -9.80
CA SER A 18 13.18 5.49 -8.64
C SER A 18 14.11 4.34 -8.17
N PRO A 19 14.96 3.80 -9.06
CA PRO A 19 15.66 2.56 -8.80
C PRO A 19 16.66 2.71 -7.64
N ARG A 20 16.67 1.72 -6.74
CA ARG A 20 17.61 1.64 -5.63
C ARG A 20 18.62 0.51 -5.87
N ARG A 21 19.88 0.77 -5.51
CA ARG A 21 20.94 -0.26 -5.55
C ARG A 21 20.57 -1.40 -4.60
N SER A 22 20.71 -2.65 -5.06
CA SER A 22 20.38 -3.84 -4.26
C SER A 22 21.08 -3.86 -2.90
N LYS A 23 22.33 -3.37 -2.82
CA LYS A 23 23.07 -3.24 -1.55
C LYS A 23 22.30 -2.44 -0.49
N HIS A 24 21.63 -1.35 -0.87
CA HIS A 24 20.88 -0.51 0.07
C HIS A 24 19.62 -1.22 0.56
N ILE A 25 18.90 -1.91 -0.34
CA ILE A 25 17.75 -2.73 0.03
C ILE A 25 18.17 -3.80 1.03
N ILE A 26 19.24 -4.54 0.72
CA ILE A 26 19.77 -5.61 1.58
C ILE A 26 20.16 -5.06 2.96
N PHE A 27 20.89 -3.94 3.03
CA PHE A 27 21.31 -3.37 4.31
C PHE A 27 20.13 -2.92 5.18
N VAL A 28 19.13 -2.26 4.60
CA VAL A 28 17.94 -1.83 5.35
C VAL A 28 17.17 -3.03 5.88
N PHE A 29 16.88 -4.01 5.02
CA PHE A 29 16.14 -5.20 5.42
C PHE A 29 16.91 -6.07 6.42
N HIS A 30 18.23 -6.19 6.28
CA HIS A 30 19.07 -6.90 7.24
C HIS A 30 19.05 -6.22 8.61
N ARG A 31 19.20 -4.89 8.65
CA ARG A 31 19.13 -4.13 9.90
C ARG A 31 17.75 -4.23 10.56
N MET A 32 16.68 -4.15 9.78
CA MET A 32 15.30 -4.31 10.28
C MET A 32 15.09 -5.71 10.86
N GLU A 33 15.66 -6.74 10.24
CA GLU A 33 15.63 -8.11 10.74
C GLU A 33 16.38 -8.25 12.05
N CYS A 34 17.62 -7.78 12.14
CA CYS A 34 18.39 -7.84 13.39
C CYS A 34 17.64 -7.17 14.54
N ARG A 35 17.02 -6.01 14.30
CA ARG A 35 16.21 -5.30 15.29
C ARG A 35 14.99 -6.09 15.74
N ARG A 36 14.23 -6.67 14.80
CA ARG A 36 13.00 -7.44 15.11
C ARG A 36 13.31 -8.71 15.88
N GLU A 37 14.48 -9.30 15.66
CA GLU A 37 14.90 -10.55 16.30
C GLU A 37 15.83 -10.31 17.51
N ASN A 38 16.04 -9.06 17.92
CA ASN A 38 16.98 -8.68 18.98
C ASN A 38 18.41 -9.22 18.78
N LEU A 39 18.85 -9.31 17.53
CA LEU A 39 20.21 -9.69 17.16
C LEU A 39 21.15 -8.47 17.19
N PRO A 40 22.46 -8.68 17.39
CA PRO A 40 23.45 -7.60 17.27
C PRO A 40 23.40 -6.97 15.88
N ILE A 41 23.43 -5.64 15.84
CA ILE A 41 23.38 -4.86 14.61
C ILE A 41 24.81 -4.72 14.09
N GLU A 42 25.27 -5.75 13.42
CA GLU A 42 26.60 -5.78 12.82
C GLU A 42 26.57 -5.23 11.40
N PHE A 43 27.72 -4.70 10.97
CA PHE A 43 27.90 -4.30 9.59
C PHE A 43 27.91 -5.55 8.70
N LEU A 44 27.03 -5.57 7.70
CA LEU A 44 27.02 -6.66 6.71
C LEU A 44 28.15 -6.43 5.71
N ASP A 45 29.22 -7.20 5.84
CA ASP A 45 30.33 -7.19 4.89
C ASP A 45 29.86 -7.63 3.49
N VAL A 46 30.17 -6.80 2.50
CA VAL A 46 29.81 -6.99 1.08
C VAL A 46 30.57 -8.15 0.46
N PHE A 47 31.73 -8.50 1.00
CA PHE A 47 32.53 -9.64 0.54
C PHE A 47 32.15 -10.95 1.25
N SER A 48 31.27 -10.88 2.25
CA SER A 48 30.82 -12.06 2.96
C SER A 48 29.96 -12.99 2.10
N LYS A 49 30.07 -14.30 2.37
CA LYS A 49 29.19 -15.32 1.78
C LYS A 49 27.71 -14.99 2.02
N LYS A 50 27.38 -14.51 3.23
CA LYS A 50 26.02 -14.11 3.63
C LYS A 50 25.45 -13.01 2.72
N TYR A 51 26.23 -11.97 2.43
CA TYR A 51 25.79 -10.90 1.53
C TYR A 51 25.55 -11.44 0.10
N SER A 52 26.45 -12.29 -0.40
CA SER A 52 26.31 -12.92 -1.71
C SER A 52 25.02 -13.74 -1.81
N GLU A 53 24.71 -14.54 -0.80
CA GLU A 53 23.47 -15.33 -0.71
C GLU A 53 22.22 -14.43 -0.67
N LEU A 54 22.21 -13.39 0.17
CA LEU A 54 21.10 -12.43 0.23
C LEU A 54 20.86 -11.72 -1.11
N ARG A 55 21.94 -11.38 -1.83
CA ARG A 55 21.85 -10.78 -3.15
C ARG A 55 21.27 -11.76 -4.18
N HIS A 56 21.72 -13.02 -4.18
CA HIS A 56 21.17 -14.05 -5.05
C HIS A 56 19.69 -14.31 -4.77
N ASP A 57 19.30 -14.38 -3.50
CA ASP A 57 17.91 -14.55 -3.08
C ASP A 57 17.03 -13.38 -3.51
N LEU A 58 17.53 -12.14 -3.40
CA LEU A 58 16.81 -10.94 -3.83
C LEU A 58 16.49 -11.00 -5.34
N ILE A 59 17.49 -11.35 -6.16
CA ILE A 59 17.37 -11.47 -7.63
C ILE A 59 16.46 -12.64 -8.01
N ARG A 60 16.61 -13.78 -7.34
CA ARG A 60 15.78 -14.96 -7.60
C ARG A 60 14.32 -14.68 -7.26
N THR A 61 14.05 -14.08 -6.11
CA THR A 61 12.70 -13.76 -5.64
C THR A 61 12.03 -12.74 -6.54
N GLU A 62 12.74 -11.71 -7.00
CA GLU A 62 12.23 -10.78 -8.01
C GLU A 62 11.77 -11.51 -9.27
N ARG A 63 12.58 -12.45 -9.79
CA ARG A 63 12.22 -13.23 -10.98
C ARG A 63 10.95 -14.05 -10.75
N HIS A 64 10.77 -14.61 -9.56
CA HIS A 64 9.53 -15.30 -9.21
C HIS A 64 8.35 -14.33 -9.18
N LEU A 65 8.47 -13.17 -8.52
CA LEU A 65 7.40 -12.16 -8.48
C LEU A 65 6.93 -11.77 -9.88
N LEU A 66 7.85 -11.47 -10.79
CA LEU A 66 7.52 -11.11 -12.17
C LEU A 66 6.77 -12.23 -12.91
N LYS A 67 7.18 -13.50 -12.70
CA LYS A 67 6.52 -14.65 -13.31
C LYS A 67 5.11 -14.86 -12.75
N GLU A 68 4.95 -14.81 -11.44
CA GLU A 68 3.64 -15.02 -10.80
C GLU A 68 2.65 -13.90 -11.17
N MET A 69 3.13 -12.66 -11.37
CA MET A 69 2.30 -11.55 -11.85
C MET A 69 2.07 -11.56 -13.37
N GLY A 70 2.62 -12.54 -14.11
CA GLY A 70 2.54 -12.57 -15.57
C GLY A 70 3.18 -11.35 -16.23
N PHE A 71 4.15 -10.71 -15.57
CA PHE A 71 4.76 -9.43 -15.95
C PHE A 71 3.77 -8.23 -15.99
N ILE A 72 2.54 -8.41 -15.51
CA ILE A 72 1.57 -7.33 -15.34
C ILE A 72 1.88 -6.63 -14.02
N CYS A 73 2.73 -5.61 -14.10
CA CYS A 73 3.22 -4.88 -12.93
C CYS A 73 2.67 -3.44 -12.84
N HIS A 74 1.81 -3.05 -13.77
CA HIS A 74 1.15 -1.75 -13.71
C HIS A 74 0.08 -1.80 -12.61
N VAL A 75 0.14 -0.84 -11.69
CA VAL A 75 -0.82 -0.71 -10.61
C VAL A 75 -1.41 0.69 -10.68
N GLU A 76 -2.73 0.75 -10.75
CA GLU A 76 -3.46 1.99 -10.57
C GLU A 76 -3.88 2.09 -9.11
N HIS A 77 -3.56 3.20 -8.44
CA HIS A 77 -3.88 3.40 -7.04
C HIS A 77 -5.12 4.29 -6.87
N PRO A 78 -5.96 4.08 -5.83
CA PRO A 78 -7.16 4.88 -5.59
C PRO A 78 -6.83 6.38 -5.43
N HIS A 79 -5.64 6.70 -4.90
CA HIS A 79 -5.12 8.06 -4.71
C HIS A 79 -5.20 8.94 -5.95
N LYS A 80 -5.03 8.35 -7.14
CA LYS A 80 -5.09 9.07 -8.42
C LYS A 80 -6.46 9.69 -8.68
N PHE A 81 -7.52 9.11 -8.12
CA PHE A 81 -8.90 9.53 -8.35
C PHE A 81 -9.45 10.48 -7.29
N ILE A 82 -8.95 10.37 -6.04
CA ILE A 82 -9.51 11.07 -4.87
C ILE A 82 -9.64 12.58 -5.11
N SER A 83 -8.58 13.23 -5.59
CA SER A 83 -8.59 14.69 -5.81
C SER A 83 -9.64 15.12 -6.83
N ASN A 84 -9.78 14.36 -7.92
CA ASN A 84 -10.77 14.67 -8.96
C ASN A 84 -12.19 14.45 -8.44
N TYR A 85 -12.44 13.34 -7.72
CA TYR A 85 -13.76 13.04 -7.18
C TYR A 85 -14.20 14.09 -6.17
N LEU A 86 -13.30 14.48 -5.24
CA LEU A 86 -13.62 15.51 -4.25
C LEU A 86 -13.80 16.89 -4.87
N ALA A 87 -13.07 17.22 -5.94
CA ALA A 87 -13.30 18.45 -6.68
C ALA A 87 -14.68 18.47 -7.35
N THR A 88 -15.09 17.36 -7.99
CA THR A 88 -16.43 17.22 -8.58
C THR A 88 -17.56 17.26 -7.54
N LEU A 89 -17.30 16.76 -6.33
CA LEU A 89 -18.25 16.79 -5.22
C LEU A 89 -18.22 18.08 -4.40
N GLU A 90 -17.34 19.03 -4.75
CA GLU A 90 -17.13 20.28 -4.03
C GLU A 90 -16.82 20.07 -2.52
N ALA A 91 -16.11 18.98 -2.18
CA ALA A 91 -15.81 18.57 -0.80
C ALA A 91 -14.30 18.47 -0.50
N PRO A 92 -13.49 19.52 -0.75
CA PRO A 92 -12.03 19.47 -0.57
C PRO A 92 -11.60 19.23 0.89
N GLU A 93 -12.45 19.52 1.88
CA GLU A 93 -12.19 19.29 3.30
C GLU A 93 -12.01 17.80 3.63
N LEU A 94 -12.52 16.89 2.80
CA LEU A 94 -12.39 15.45 2.98
C LEU A 94 -11.05 14.89 2.48
N THR A 95 -10.23 15.70 1.79
CA THR A 95 -9.03 15.23 1.07
C THR A 95 -8.07 14.46 1.96
N GLN A 96 -7.73 15.02 3.12
CA GLN A 96 -6.76 14.40 4.03
C GLN A 96 -7.28 13.07 4.59
N GLU A 97 -8.55 13.01 4.97
CA GLU A 97 -9.15 11.81 5.56
C GLU A 97 -9.31 10.70 4.50
N ALA A 98 -9.80 11.04 3.30
CA ALA A 98 -9.89 10.10 2.19
C ALA A 98 -8.51 9.55 1.79
N TRP A 99 -7.47 10.39 1.79
CA TRP A 99 -6.10 9.98 1.51
C TRP A 99 -5.55 9.04 2.58
N ASN A 100 -5.81 9.33 3.86
CA ASN A 100 -5.43 8.45 4.97
C ASN A 100 -6.12 7.08 4.86
N LEU A 101 -7.41 7.06 4.57
CA LEU A 101 -8.19 5.84 4.35
C LEU A 101 -7.67 5.03 3.16
N ALA A 102 -7.25 5.70 2.08
CA ALA A 102 -6.62 5.05 0.93
C ALA A 102 -5.26 4.44 1.26
N ASN A 103 -4.46 5.08 2.12
CA ASN A 103 -3.23 4.48 2.63
C ASN A 103 -3.50 3.24 3.48
N ASP A 104 -4.51 3.33 4.36
CA ASP A 104 -4.89 2.21 5.23
C ASP A 104 -5.51 1.05 4.46
N SER A 105 -6.20 1.30 3.33
CA SER A 105 -6.77 0.25 2.48
C SER A 105 -5.69 -0.68 1.91
N LEU A 106 -4.46 -0.21 1.70
CA LEU A 106 -3.31 -1.02 1.26
C LEU A 106 -2.83 -2.03 2.31
N ARG A 107 -3.31 -1.94 3.56
CA ARG A 107 -3.10 -2.97 4.60
C ARG A 107 -4.08 -4.14 4.50
N THR A 108 -4.98 -4.09 3.52
CA THR A 108 -6.04 -5.07 3.28
C THR A 108 -5.92 -5.63 1.86
N THR A 109 -6.85 -6.52 1.47
CA THR A 109 -6.88 -7.10 0.12
C THR A 109 -7.72 -6.28 -0.86
N LEU A 110 -8.12 -5.04 -0.54
CA LEU A 110 -9.00 -4.25 -1.40
C LEU A 110 -8.38 -3.97 -2.77
N CYS A 111 -7.07 -3.71 -2.83
CA CYS A 111 -6.34 -3.41 -4.06
C CYS A 111 -6.29 -4.57 -5.09
N VAL A 112 -6.63 -5.79 -4.67
CA VAL A 112 -6.70 -6.96 -5.57
C VAL A 112 -8.13 -7.49 -5.76
N ARG A 113 -9.09 -6.96 -5.00
CA ARG A 113 -10.51 -7.36 -5.06
C ARG A 113 -11.37 -6.38 -5.85
N PHE A 114 -10.99 -5.11 -5.85
CA PHE A 114 -11.77 -4.02 -6.44
C PHE A 114 -10.91 -3.16 -7.36
N LYS A 115 -11.56 -2.56 -8.35
CA LYS A 115 -10.95 -1.49 -9.14
C LYS A 115 -10.67 -0.27 -8.26
N SER A 116 -9.68 0.52 -8.63
CA SER A 116 -9.21 1.64 -7.82
C SER A 116 -10.22 2.79 -7.71
N GLU A 117 -11.07 2.96 -8.72
CA GLU A 117 -12.22 3.87 -8.74
C GLU A 117 -13.24 3.52 -7.65
N VAL A 118 -13.55 2.22 -7.50
CA VAL A 118 -14.48 1.73 -6.46
C VAL A 118 -13.88 1.91 -5.07
N VAL A 119 -12.59 1.60 -4.90
CA VAL A 119 -11.89 1.85 -3.63
C VAL A 119 -11.84 3.36 -3.32
N ALA A 120 -11.60 4.21 -4.31
CA ALA A 120 -11.61 5.66 -4.16
C ALA A 120 -13.00 6.17 -3.73
N CYS A 121 -14.08 5.69 -4.36
CA CYS A 121 -15.44 6.01 -3.93
C CYS A 121 -15.70 5.54 -2.50
N GLY A 122 -15.27 4.32 -2.14
CA GLY A 122 -15.41 3.77 -0.80
C GLY A 122 -14.70 4.60 0.28
N VAL A 123 -13.47 5.06 0.04
CA VAL A 123 -12.74 5.90 1.01
C VAL A 123 -13.33 7.31 1.10
N VAL A 124 -13.79 7.89 -0.01
CA VAL A 124 -14.49 9.20 0.00
C VAL A 124 -15.81 9.10 0.75
N TYR A 125 -16.59 8.03 0.51
CA TYR A 125 -17.82 7.76 1.24
C TYR A 125 -17.56 7.63 2.75
N ALA A 126 -16.57 6.81 3.13
CA ALA A 126 -16.19 6.63 4.53
C ALA A 126 -15.71 7.95 5.18
N ALA A 127 -14.92 8.76 4.47
CA ALA A 127 -14.48 10.08 4.94
C ALA A 127 -15.67 11.02 5.17
N ALA A 128 -16.58 11.13 4.20
CA ALA A 128 -17.78 11.95 4.29
C ALA A 128 -18.65 11.58 5.50
N ARG A 129 -18.87 10.27 5.72
CA ARG A 129 -19.63 9.79 6.89
C ARG A 129 -18.95 10.10 8.22
N ARG A 130 -17.61 10.01 8.30
CA ARG A 130 -16.85 10.38 9.52
C ARG A 130 -16.93 11.87 9.83
N HIS A 131 -16.83 12.71 8.79
CA HIS A 131 -16.90 14.16 8.91
C HIS A 131 -18.32 14.73 8.90
N ARG A 132 -19.34 13.88 8.70
CA ARG A 132 -20.75 14.27 8.57
C ARG A 132 -20.99 15.28 7.44
N VAL A 133 -20.23 15.16 6.36
CA VAL A 133 -20.43 15.95 5.13
C VAL A 133 -21.51 15.27 4.30
N PRO A 134 -22.61 15.97 3.98
CA PRO A 134 -23.65 15.43 3.10
C PRO A 134 -23.12 15.38 1.67
N LEU A 135 -23.25 14.23 1.02
CA LEU A 135 -22.97 14.06 -0.40
C LEU A 135 -24.28 13.75 -1.15
N PRO A 136 -24.38 14.02 -2.46
CA PRO A 136 -25.61 13.78 -3.23
C PRO A 136 -26.03 12.30 -3.21
N GLU A 137 -27.29 12.02 -2.86
CA GLU A 137 -27.84 10.65 -2.83
C GLU A 137 -28.91 10.40 -3.92
N ASP A 138 -29.37 11.44 -4.63
CA ASP A 138 -30.36 11.34 -5.71
C ASP A 138 -29.97 12.18 -6.95
N PRO A 139 -29.44 11.56 -8.02
CA PRO A 139 -28.95 10.18 -8.05
C PRO A 139 -27.71 10.02 -7.16
N PRO A 140 -27.39 8.80 -6.67
CA PRO A 140 -26.23 8.59 -5.82
C PRO A 140 -24.94 9.03 -6.50
N TRP A 141 -24.14 9.87 -5.83
CA TRP A 141 -22.99 10.54 -6.43
C TRP A 141 -21.95 9.59 -7.03
N TRP A 142 -21.81 8.39 -6.48
CA TRP A 142 -20.82 7.41 -6.94
C TRP A 142 -21.13 6.83 -8.32
N THR A 143 -22.36 6.99 -8.82
CA THR A 143 -22.75 6.52 -10.14
C THR A 143 -21.99 7.21 -11.27
N VAL A 144 -21.61 8.48 -11.10
CA VAL A 144 -20.82 9.24 -12.10
C VAL A 144 -19.35 8.79 -12.17
N PHE A 145 -18.91 7.96 -11.23
CA PHE A 145 -17.55 7.42 -11.13
C PHE A 145 -17.49 5.92 -11.42
N ASP A 146 -18.54 5.36 -12.05
CA ASP A 146 -18.65 3.94 -12.40
C ASP A 146 -18.48 2.98 -11.21
N ALA A 147 -18.85 3.43 -10.01
CA ALA A 147 -18.83 2.62 -8.79
C ALA A 147 -20.24 2.17 -8.41
N ASP A 148 -20.33 0.98 -7.82
CA ASP A 148 -21.59 0.40 -7.33
C ASP A 148 -21.68 0.47 -5.79
N GLU A 149 -22.90 0.53 -5.28
CA GLU A 149 -23.15 0.63 -3.85
C GLU A 149 -22.60 -0.58 -3.07
N ALA A 150 -22.73 -1.79 -3.62
CA ALA A 150 -22.26 -3.00 -2.95
C ALA A 150 -20.73 -2.99 -2.77
N GLY A 151 -19.99 -2.56 -3.79
CA GLY A 151 -18.55 -2.35 -3.74
C GLY A 151 -18.14 -1.31 -2.69
N ILE A 152 -18.81 -0.16 -2.66
CA ILE A 152 -18.56 0.90 -1.67
C ILE A 152 -18.82 0.40 -0.24
N GLN A 153 -19.94 -0.29 -0.03
CA GLN A 153 -20.27 -0.86 1.27
C GLN A 153 -19.23 -1.91 1.71
N GLU A 154 -18.73 -2.75 0.81
CA GLU A 154 -17.70 -3.73 1.13
C GLU A 154 -16.36 -3.08 1.45
N VAL A 155 -15.95 -2.04 0.73
CA VAL A 155 -14.76 -1.22 1.07
C VAL A 155 -14.90 -0.66 2.48
N CYS A 156 -16.06 -0.07 2.81
CA CYS A 156 -16.33 0.48 4.13
C CYS A 156 -16.30 -0.60 5.22
N LYS A 157 -16.88 -1.78 5.00
CA LYS A 157 -16.84 -2.91 5.95
C LYS A 157 -15.42 -3.38 6.20
N VAL A 158 -14.60 -3.53 5.16
CA VAL A 158 -13.20 -3.97 5.28
C VAL A 158 -12.38 -2.93 6.04
N LEU A 159 -12.57 -1.64 5.77
CA LEU A 159 -11.91 -0.56 6.52
C LEU A 159 -12.37 -0.52 7.99
N ALA A 160 -13.68 -0.63 8.24
CA ALA A 160 -14.21 -0.69 9.60
C ALA A 160 -13.63 -1.88 10.39
N HIS A 161 -13.49 -3.04 9.75
CA HIS A 161 -12.80 -4.19 10.34
C HIS A 161 -11.32 -3.90 10.60
N LEU A 162 -10.60 -3.27 9.67
CA LEU A 162 -9.20 -2.89 9.87
C LEU A 162 -9.02 -1.99 11.10
N TYR A 163 -9.92 -1.03 11.31
CA TYR A 163 -9.87 -0.11 12.45
C TYR A 163 -10.35 -0.72 13.77
N SER A 164 -11.04 -1.87 13.76
CA SER A 164 -11.35 -2.60 14.99
C SER A 164 -10.17 -3.44 15.51
N LEU A 165 -9.16 -3.69 14.66
CA LEU A 165 -7.94 -4.37 15.05
C LEU A 165 -7.06 -3.49 15.96
N PRO A 166 -6.21 -4.12 16.81
CA PRO A 166 -5.24 -3.38 17.60
C PRO A 166 -4.34 -2.48 16.74
N LYS A 167 -4.01 -1.29 17.26
CA LYS A 167 -3.09 -0.38 16.57
C LYS A 167 -1.76 -1.06 16.30
N ALA A 168 -1.20 -0.82 15.12
CA ALA A 168 0.12 -1.31 14.76
C ALA A 168 1.17 -0.79 15.74
N GLN A 169 2.01 -1.69 16.25
CA GLN A 169 3.11 -1.31 17.13
C GLN A 169 4.32 -0.89 16.29
N TYR A 170 4.77 0.35 16.47
CA TYR A 170 5.97 0.84 15.82
C TYR A 170 7.20 0.32 16.56
N ILE A 171 8.07 -0.41 15.84
CA ILE A 171 9.38 -0.82 16.34
C ILE A 171 10.39 0.22 15.86
N PRO A 172 10.96 1.07 16.74
CA PRO A 172 11.93 2.07 16.34
C PRO A 172 13.18 1.39 15.75
N VAL A 173 13.41 1.63 14.45
CA VAL A 173 14.57 1.10 13.71
C VAL A 173 15.80 2.00 13.87
N TYR A 174 15.58 3.26 14.26
CA TYR A 174 16.60 4.25 14.61
C TYR A 174 16.37 4.81 16.03
N LYS A 175 17.47 4.99 16.76
CA LYS A 175 17.64 5.93 17.86
C LYS A 175 18.94 6.67 17.55
#